data_AF-A0A7R9MJX4-F1
#
_entry.id   AF-A0A7R9MJX4-F1
#
_cell.length_a   1.000
_cell.length_b   1.000
_cell.length_c   1.000
_cell.angle_alpha   90.00
_cell.angle_beta   90.00
_cell.angle_gamma   90.00
#
_symmetry.space_group_name_H-M   'P 1'
#
loop_
_entity.id
_entity.type
_entity.pdbx_description
1 polymer ?
#
loop_
_entity_poly.entity_id
_entity_poly.type
_entity_poly.pdbx_seq_one_letter_code
_entity_poly.pdbx_strand_id
1 'polypeptide(L)'
;MQDLDIMAGVNRNEGSKLAYEAFPQLHSNITDKDFDDLVVAINSSYHGLKLPNLRQFYLKDDHKNHSSDVLRQAFYDLFGDVGIKCPTYLTAKQYANYAIKSGSKSRSQFAKILDCGENMGICHESDVEFVFGLPLWVDKLYPKTHTQLDVDFSLYVMKLWTDFAKYGKPDDQWPHILDDKNNIKIKDLNPTNTSRAMS
;
A
#
# COMPACT_ATOMS: atom_id res chain seq x y z
N MET A 1 -19.87 7.55 -15.59
CA MET A 1 -18.49 7.94 -15.25
C MET A 1 -17.90 8.64 -16.46
N GLN A 2 -16.88 9.49 -16.28
CA GLN A 2 -16.14 10.08 -17.40
C GLN A 2 -15.00 9.15 -17.82
N ASP A 3 -14.56 9.28 -19.07
CA ASP A 3 -13.33 8.65 -19.58
C ASP A 3 -12.11 9.35 -18.96
N LEU A 4 -11.44 8.66 -18.03
CA LEU A 4 -10.33 9.19 -17.24
C LEU A 4 -9.30 8.08 -17.03
N ASP A 5 -8.03 8.27 -17.42
CA ASP A 5 -6.99 7.33 -17.00
C ASP A 5 -6.80 7.43 -15.48
N ILE A 6 -6.64 6.30 -14.77
CA ILE A 6 -6.43 6.24 -13.31
C ILE A 6 -5.13 5.48 -12.98
N MET A 7 -4.31 6.08 -12.13
CA MET A 7 -3.24 5.37 -11.42
C MET A 7 -3.59 5.34 -9.94
N ALA A 8 -3.54 4.14 -9.35
CA ALA A 8 -3.76 3.91 -7.93
C ALA A 8 -2.57 3.11 -7.37
N GLY A 9 -2.48 3.04 -6.05
CA GLY A 9 -1.46 2.23 -5.37
C GLY A 9 -1.67 2.26 -3.86
N VAL A 10 -0.95 1.38 -3.16
CA VAL A 10 -0.92 1.31 -1.69
C VAL A 10 0.44 0.86 -1.20
N ASN A 11 0.82 1.25 0.00
CA ASN A 11 2.05 0.83 0.66
C ASN A 11 1.89 -0.57 1.28
N ARG A 12 3.00 -1.26 1.60
CA ARG A 12 2.90 -2.67 2.07
C ARG A 12 2.20 -2.78 3.42
N ASN A 13 2.47 -1.83 4.32
CA ASN A 13 2.04 -1.82 5.71
C ASN A 13 1.22 -0.56 6.02
N GLU A 14 0.29 -0.17 5.13
CA GLU A 14 -0.61 0.99 5.27
C GLU A 14 -1.13 1.24 6.70
N GLY A 15 -1.51 0.17 7.40
CA GLY A 15 -2.08 0.29 8.73
C GLY A 15 -1.08 0.53 9.85
N SER A 16 0.24 0.43 9.65
CA SER A 16 1.20 0.43 10.76
C SER A 16 1.29 1.77 11.49
N LYS A 17 1.68 2.83 10.76
CA LYS A 17 1.69 4.21 11.28
C LYS A 17 0.32 4.63 11.79
N LEU A 18 -0.72 4.46 10.96
CA LEU A 18 -2.07 4.91 11.27
C LEU A 18 -2.68 4.19 12.49
N ALA A 19 -2.50 2.88 12.63
CA ALA A 19 -2.96 2.16 13.81
C ALA A 19 -2.14 2.53 15.05
N TYR A 20 -0.82 2.69 14.93
CA TYR A 20 0.02 3.12 16.04
C TYR A 20 -0.38 4.51 16.55
N GLU A 21 -0.70 5.45 15.67
CA GLU A 21 -1.20 6.77 16.03
C GLU A 21 -2.62 6.73 16.64
N ALA A 22 -3.51 5.85 16.13
CA ALA A 22 -4.90 5.75 16.56
C ALA A 22 -5.12 4.93 17.85
N PHE A 23 -4.24 3.98 18.18
CA PHE A 23 -4.41 3.01 19.26
C PHE A 23 -3.20 2.99 20.22
N PRO A 24 -3.20 3.81 21.29
CA PRO A 24 -2.09 3.91 22.24
C PRO A 24 -1.67 2.58 22.88
N GLN A 25 -2.55 1.58 22.97
CA GLN A 25 -2.20 0.24 23.46
C GLN A 25 -1.11 -0.45 22.63
N LEU A 26 -0.95 -0.09 21.35
CA LEU A 26 0.09 -0.65 20.46
C LEU A 26 1.50 -0.14 20.79
N HIS A 27 1.63 0.92 21.60
CA HIS A 27 2.91 1.49 22.05
C HIS A 27 3.60 0.60 23.09
N SER A 28 2.87 -0.35 23.67
CA SER A 28 3.34 -1.31 24.65
C SER A 28 3.31 -2.75 24.11
N ASN A 29 3.70 -3.72 24.96
CA ASN A 29 3.44 -5.12 24.68
C ASN A 29 1.93 -5.39 24.76
N ILE A 30 1.39 -6.08 23.75
CA ILE A 30 -0.01 -6.50 23.68
C ILE A 30 -0.13 -8.02 23.79
N THR A 31 -1.27 -8.48 24.31
CA THR A 31 -1.65 -9.88 24.46
C THR A 31 -2.70 -10.29 23.42
N ASP A 32 -2.94 -11.60 23.30
CA ASP A 32 -4.02 -12.13 22.45
C ASP A 32 -5.39 -11.50 22.76
N LYS A 33 -5.63 -11.09 24.02
CA LYS A 33 -6.87 -10.45 24.44
C LYS A 33 -6.96 -8.99 23.97
N ASP A 34 -5.85 -8.25 24.01
CA ASP A 34 -5.80 -6.87 23.53
C ASP A 34 -6.01 -6.82 22.01
N PHE A 35 -5.48 -7.81 21.29
CA PHE A 35 -5.76 -8.02 19.87
C PHE A 35 -7.24 -8.31 19.59
N ASP A 36 -7.89 -9.17 20.38
CA ASP A 36 -9.32 -9.46 20.23
C ASP A 36 -10.18 -8.21 20.52
N ASP A 37 -9.84 -7.41 21.53
CA ASP A 37 -10.52 -6.14 21.83
C ASP A 37 -10.37 -5.12 20.67
N LEU A 38 -9.16 -5.02 20.10
CA LEU A 38 -8.86 -4.20 18.93
C LEU A 38 -9.66 -4.64 17.69
N VAL A 39 -9.77 -5.96 17.45
CA VAL A 39 -10.61 -6.54 16.39
C VAL A 39 -12.08 -6.16 16.55
N VAL A 40 -12.60 -6.20 17.79
CA VAL A 40 -13.98 -5.79 18.09
C VAL A 40 -14.18 -4.30 17.79
N ALA A 41 -13.23 -3.43 18.19
CA ALA A 41 -13.31 -1.99 17.89
C ALA A 41 -13.40 -1.72 16.37
N ILE A 42 -12.55 -2.37 15.56
CA ILE A 42 -12.59 -2.22 14.10
C ILE A 42 -13.90 -2.75 13.50
N ASN A 43 -14.39 -3.91 13.93
CA ASN A 43 -15.68 -4.43 13.44
C ASN A 43 -16.86 -3.49 13.80
N SER A 44 -16.82 -2.84 14.97
CA SER A 44 -17.80 -1.82 15.35
C SER A 44 -17.75 -0.59 14.44
N SER A 45 -16.56 -0.08 14.09
CA SER A 45 -16.41 1.10 13.22
C SER A 45 -16.83 0.87 11.76
N TYR A 46 -16.61 -0.34 11.22
CA TYR A 46 -16.88 -0.64 9.81
C TYR A 46 -18.20 -1.40 9.56
N HIS A 47 -19.02 -1.62 10.60
CA HIS A 47 -20.43 -2.10 10.53
C HIS A 47 -20.72 -3.24 9.53
N GLY A 48 -19.81 -4.20 9.35
CA GLY A 48 -19.99 -5.17 8.26
C GLY A 48 -18.95 -6.28 8.08
N LEU A 49 -17.93 -6.41 8.94
CA LEU A 49 -16.92 -7.46 8.82
C LEU A 49 -17.47 -8.82 9.28
N LYS A 50 -18.35 -9.41 8.46
CA LYS A 50 -18.85 -10.79 8.60
C LYS A 50 -17.78 -11.80 8.20
N LEU A 51 -16.67 -11.82 8.93
CA LEU A 51 -15.57 -12.76 8.75
C LEU A 51 -15.46 -13.63 10.00
N PRO A 52 -16.02 -14.86 9.99
CA PRO A 52 -16.08 -15.72 11.18
C PRO A 52 -14.72 -15.97 11.87
N ASN A 53 -13.63 -15.89 11.10
CA ASN A 53 -12.27 -16.21 11.55
C ASN A 53 -11.27 -15.09 11.24
N LEU A 54 -11.63 -13.81 11.43
CA LEU A 54 -10.73 -12.66 11.19
C LEU A 54 -9.38 -12.82 11.90
N ARG A 55 -9.40 -13.28 13.16
CA ARG A 55 -8.23 -13.63 13.97
C ARG A 55 -7.33 -14.65 13.27
N GLN A 56 -7.90 -15.78 12.84
CA GLN A 56 -7.18 -16.85 12.14
C GLN A 56 -6.60 -16.39 10.79
N PHE A 57 -7.32 -15.50 10.08
CA PHE A 57 -6.87 -14.98 8.79
C PHE A 57 -5.59 -14.15 8.91
N TYR A 58 -5.51 -13.25 9.91
CA TYR A 58 -4.33 -12.38 10.09
C TYR A 58 -3.20 -13.03 10.89
N LEU A 59 -3.51 -13.86 11.90
CA LEU A 59 -2.49 -14.60 12.66
C LEU A 59 -1.95 -15.83 11.91
N LYS A 60 -2.72 -16.35 10.93
CA LYS A 60 -2.41 -17.53 10.10
C LYS A 60 -2.40 -18.88 10.84
N ASP A 61 -2.78 -18.89 12.12
CA ASP A 61 -3.04 -20.09 12.92
C ASP A 61 -4.19 -19.86 13.93
N ASP A 62 -4.43 -20.83 14.81
CA ASP A 62 -5.43 -20.79 15.89
C ASP A 62 -4.83 -20.80 17.31
N HIS A 63 -3.52 -20.63 17.41
CA HIS A 63 -2.76 -20.80 18.64
C HIS A 63 -2.96 -19.61 19.61
N LYS A 64 -2.37 -19.76 20.80
CA LYS A 64 -2.43 -18.76 21.89
C LYS A 64 -1.03 -18.50 22.42
N ASN A 65 -0.87 -17.35 23.07
CA ASN A 65 0.41 -16.81 23.56
C ASN A 65 1.33 -16.38 22.40
N HIS A 66 0.75 -15.67 21.42
CA HIS A 66 1.54 -15.00 20.39
C HIS A 66 2.48 -13.97 20.99
N SER A 67 3.62 -13.69 20.33
CA SER A 67 4.44 -12.55 20.70
C SER A 67 3.69 -11.25 20.39
N SER A 68 4.00 -10.19 21.16
CA SER A 68 3.41 -8.88 20.94
C SER A 68 3.64 -8.36 19.52
N ASP A 69 4.74 -8.74 18.86
CA ASP A 69 5.08 -8.25 17.52
C ASP A 69 4.24 -8.94 16.44
N VAL A 70 3.95 -10.23 16.59
CA VAL A 70 3.02 -10.95 15.70
C VAL A 70 1.62 -10.37 15.80
N LEU A 71 1.14 -10.13 17.02
CA LEU A 71 -0.16 -9.50 17.27
C LEU A 71 -0.23 -8.08 16.70
N ARG A 72 0.83 -7.27 16.88
CA ARG A 72 0.90 -5.89 16.40
C ARG A 72 0.91 -5.85 14.87
N GLN A 73 1.71 -6.70 14.22
CA GLN A 73 1.76 -6.79 12.76
C GLN A 73 0.43 -7.30 12.17
N ALA A 74 -0.19 -8.31 12.79
CA ALA A 74 -1.50 -8.80 12.36
C ALA A 74 -2.58 -7.71 12.47
N PHE A 75 -2.52 -6.85 13.49
CA PHE A 75 -3.43 -5.72 13.61
C PHE A 75 -3.14 -4.60 12.60
N TYR A 76 -1.87 -4.31 12.32
CA TYR A 76 -1.47 -3.37 11.25
C TYR A 76 -1.96 -3.83 9.88
N ASP A 77 -1.87 -5.13 9.58
CA ASP A 77 -2.35 -5.69 8.32
C ASP A 77 -3.88 -5.58 8.25
N LEU A 78 -4.61 -5.95 9.31
CA LEU A 78 -6.07 -5.76 9.41
C LEU A 78 -6.51 -4.31 9.21
N PHE A 79 -5.89 -3.38 9.94
CA PHE A 79 -6.25 -1.96 9.90
C PHE A 79 -6.02 -1.37 8.50
N GLY A 80 -4.86 -1.67 7.91
CA GLY A 80 -4.50 -1.20 6.57
C GLY A 80 -5.34 -1.83 5.47
N ASP A 81 -5.66 -3.12 5.57
CA ASP A 81 -6.46 -3.83 4.57
C ASP A 81 -7.90 -3.31 4.53
N VAL A 82 -8.55 -3.15 5.69
CA VAL A 82 -9.93 -2.65 5.77
C VAL A 82 -10.01 -1.16 5.45
N GLY A 83 -9.08 -0.34 5.97
CA GLY A 83 -9.11 1.11 5.82
C GLY A 83 -8.66 1.61 4.44
N ILE A 84 -7.66 0.96 3.82
CA ILE A 84 -6.99 1.47 2.60
C ILE A 84 -6.87 0.41 1.50
N LYS A 85 -6.26 -0.75 1.75
CA LYS A 85 -5.88 -1.67 0.65
C LYS A 85 -7.07 -2.26 -0.09
N CYS A 86 -8.04 -2.83 0.61
CA CYS A 86 -9.24 -3.40 -0.02
C CYS A 86 -10.12 -2.32 -0.69
N PRO A 87 -10.41 -1.15 -0.07
CA PRO A 87 -11.11 -0.05 -0.74
C PRO A 87 -10.44 0.42 -2.04
N THR A 88 -9.13 0.63 -2.05
CA THR A 88 -8.38 1.07 -3.25
C THR A 88 -8.39 -0.01 -4.33
N TYR A 89 -8.15 -1.28 -3.96
CA TYR A 89 -8.26 -2.43 -4.86
C TYR A 89 -9.65 -2.52 -5.51
N LEU A 90 -10.72 -2.46 -4.71
CA LEU A 90 -12.09 -2.62 -5.19
C LEU A 90 -12.51 -1.46 -6.10
N THR A 91 -12.14 -0.22 -5.73
CA THR A 91 -12.38 0.98 -6.54
C THR A 91 -11.70 0.87 -7.90
N ALA A 92 -10.39 0.54 -7.91
CA ALA A 92 -9.63 0.39 -9.14
C ALA A 92 -10.17 -0.77 -10.02
N LYS A 93 -10.60 -1.88 -9.41
CA LYS A 93 -11.26 -3.01 -10.11
C LYS A 93 -12.58 -2.59 -10.75
N GLN A 94 -13.43 -1.88 -10.02
CA GLN A 94 -14.73 -1.42 -10.52
C GLN A 94 -14.56 -0.46 -11.68
N TYR A 95 -13.61 0.48 -11.57
CA TYR A 95 -13.33 1.46 -12.61
C TYR A 95 -12.79 0.79 -13.89
N ALA A 96 -11.85 -0.14 -13.78
CA ALA A 96 -11.35 -0.93 -14.91
C ALA A 96 -12.45 -1.74 -15.60
N ASN A 97 -13.35 -2.35 -14.81
CA ASN A 97 -14.51 -3.08 -15.34
C ASN A 97 -15.51 -2.15 -16.07
N TYR A 98 -15.66 -0.91 -15.61
CA TYR A 98 -16.47 0.09 -16.32
C TYR A 98 -15.83 0.51 -17.64
N ALA A 99 -14.52 0.81 -17.65
CA ALA A 99 -13.79 1.21 -18.85
C ALA A 99 -13.88 0.15 -19.96
N ILE A 100 -13.65 -1.12 -19.63
CA ILE A 100 -13.80 -2.25 -20.57
C ILE A 100 -15.23 -2.33 -21.11
N LYS A 101 -16.25 -2.28 -20.23
CA LYS A 101 -17.66 -2.43 -20.64
C LYS A 101 -18.19 -1.27 -21.49
N SER A 102 -17.65 -0.08 -21.31
CA SER A 102 -18.05 1.12 -22.06
C SER A 102 -17.27 1.31 -23.37
N GLY A 103 -16.27 0.47 -23.65
CA GLY A 103 -15.36 0.68 -24.78
C GLY A 103 -14.46 1.92 -24.60
N SER A 104 -14.29 2.37 -23.36
CA SER A 104 -13.48 3.53 -23.01
C SER A 104 -12.01 3.30 -23.36
N LYS A 105 -11.31 4.39 -23.72
CA LYS A 105 -9.84 4.38 -23.84
C LYS A 105 -9.11 4.46 -22.50
N SER A 106 -9.86 4.65 -21.41
CA SER A 106 -9.34 4.71 -20.05
C SER A 106 -8.60 3.44 -19.65
N ARG A 107 -7.41 3.64 -19.07
CA ARG A 107 -6.60 2.63 -18.42
C ARG A 107 -6.64 2.87 -16.92
N SER A 108 -6.73 1.79 -16.15
CA SER A 108 -6.45 1.82 -14.70
C SER A 108 -5.22 0.96 -14.40
N GLN A 109 -4.49 1.31 -13.33
CA GLN A 109 -3.17 0.75 -12.99
C GLN A 109 -2.93 0.74 -11.47
N PHE A 110 -2.09 -0.18 -10.98
CA PHE A 110 -1.81 -0.36 -9.54
C PHE A 110 -0.33 -0.52 -9.20
N ALA A 111 0.18 0.28 -8.25
CA ALA A 111 1.57 0.30 -7.75
C ALA A 111 1.67 0.12 -6.22
N LYS A 112 2.90 -0.06 -5.70
CA LYS A 112 3.20 -0.18 -4.26
C LYS A 112 4.63 0.27 -3.98
N ILE A 113 4.86 1.13 -2.98
CA ILE A 113 6.11 1.88 -2.74
C ILE A 113 6.56 1.73 -1.26
N LEU A 114 7.83 2.07 -0.95
CA LEU A 114 8.62 1.91 0.30
C LEU A 114 8.77 3.24 1.10
N ASP A 115 9.34 3.38 2.32
CA ASP A 115 9.48 2.49 3.51
C ASP A 115 9.38 3.34 4.83
N CYS A 116 9.22 2.76 6.04
CA CYS A 116 9.26 3.50 7.32
C CYS A 116 10.09 2.81 8.43
N GLY A 117 10.27 3.52 9.55
CA GLY A 117 11.15 3.14 10.67
C GLY A 117 10.83 1.80 11.37
N GLU A 118 11.72 1.42 12.29
CA GLU A 118 11.74 0.09 12.93
C GLU A 118 10.36 -0.38 13.41
N ASN A 119 10.02 -1.63 13.06
CA ASN A 119 8.77 -2.32 13.39
C ASN A 119 7.48 -1.76 12.77
N MET A 120 7.53 -0.71 11.94
CA MET A 120 6.38 -0.27 11.13
C MET A 120 6.44 -0.81 9.70
N GLY A 121 7.63 -1.14 9.20
CA GLY A 121 7.86 -1.48 7.80
C GLY A 121 7.38 -0.35 6.91
N ILE A 122 6.83 -0.70 5.75
CA ILE A 122 6.49 0.26 4.70
C ILE A 122 5.13 0.91 4.98
N CYS A 123 5.13 1.98 5.78
CA CYS A 123 3.92 2.57 6.35
C CYS A 123 3.18 3.54 5.41
N HIS A 124 2.06 4.08 5.88
CA HIS A 124 1.30 5.10 5.16
C HIS A 124 2.14 6.36 4.88
N GLU A 125 1.95 6.95 3.69
CA GLU A 125 2.63 8.17 3.18
C GLU A 125 4.14 8.05 2.91
N SER A 126 4.78 6.91 3.17
CA SER A 126 6.21 6.71 2.91
C SER A 126 6.61 6.95 1.45
N ASP A 127 5.67 6.75 0.54
CA ASP A 127 5.83 6.89 -0.89
C ASP A 127 5.85 8.35 -1.37
N VAL A 128 5.21 9.25 -0.62
CA VAL A 128 5.04 10.66 -1.00
C VAL A 128 6.39 11.35 -1.21
N GLU A 129 7.39 11.03 -0.39
CA GLU A 129 8.72 11.63 -0.50
C GLU A 129 9.44 11.24 -1.81
N PHE A 130 9.24 10.01 -2.28
CA PHE A 130 9.78 9.54 -3.55
C PHE A 130 9.02 10.12 -4.76
N VAL A 131 7.71 10.34 -4.63
CA VAL A 131 6.86 10.98 -5.66
C VAL A 131 7.26 12.45 -5.87
N PHE A 132 7.59 13.17 -4.80
CA PHE A 132 7.97 14.59 -4.85
C PHE A 132 9.48 14.85 -4.91
N GLY A 133 10.31 13.81 -4.99
CA GLY A 133 11.75 13.97 -5.23
C GLY A 133 12.56 14.34 -4.00
N LEU A 134 12.09 14.07 -2.77
CA LEU A 134 12.82 14.43 -1.54
C LEU A 134 14.27 13.89 -1.49
N PRO A 135 14.57 12.66 -1.95
CA PRO A 135 15.95 12.16 -2.02
C PRO A 135 16.90 13.01 -2.87
N LEU A 136 16.39 13.84 -3.81
CA LEU A 136 17.22 14.76 -4.61
C LEU A 136 17.72 15.97 -3.81
N TRP A 137 17.26 16.17 -2.58
CA TRP A 137 17.58 17.33 -1.72
C TRP A 137 18.49 16.99 -0.53
N VAL A 138 19.12 15.81 -0.53
CA VAL A 138 20.00 15.29 0.55
C VAL A 138 21.05 16.32 1.00
N ASP A 139 21.71 17.00 0.07
CA ASP A 139 22.77 17.97 0.39
C ASP A 139 22.28 19.29 1.01
N LYS A 140 20.95 19.54 1.04
CA LYS A 140 20.38 20.84 1.41
C LYS A 140 19.43 20.81 2.60
N LEU A 141 18.66 19.74 2.79
CA LEU A 141 17.60 19.67 3.79
C LEU A 141 17.77 18.52 4.79
N TYR A 142 18.26 17.36 4.34
CA TYR A 142 18.36 16.15 5.17
C TYR A 142 19.68 15.40 4.90
N PRO A 143 20.83 15.95 5.32
CA PRO A 143 22.11 15.29 5.11
C PRO A 143 22.15 13.94 5.84
N LYS A 144 22.41 12.87 5.07
CA LYS A 144 22.58 11.45 5.50
C LYS A 144 21.30 10.62 5.75
N THR A 145 20.11 11.02 5.28
CA THR A 145 18.90 10.16 5.40
C THR A 145 18.64 9.25 4.21
N HIS A 146 19.16 9.55 3.02
CA HIS A 146 18.92 8.79 1.79
C HIS A 146 20.22 8.37 1.10
N THR A 147 20.17 7.24 0.39
CA THR A 147 21.26 6.67 -0.40
C THR A 147 21.10 7.00 -1.89
N GLN A 148 22.12 6.71 -2.71
CA GLN A 148 22.00 6.81 -4.18
C GLN A 148 20.88 5.90 -4.72
N LEU A 149 20.64 4.76 -4.10
CA LEU A 149 19.57 3.83 -4.48
C LEU A 149 18.18 4.47 -4.30
N ASP A 150 18.02 5.32 -3.29
CA ASP A 150 16.78 6.06 -3.02
C ASP A 150 16.59 7.25 -3.98
N VAL A 151 17.69 7.88 -4.40
CA VAL A 151 17.71 8.89 -5.47
C VAL A 151 17.26 8.27 -6.80
N ASP A 152 17.87 7.15 -7.19
CA ASP A 152 17.55 6.45 -8.43
C ASP A 152 16.09 5.94 -8.42
N PHE A 153 15.63 5.42 -7.29
CA PHE A 153 14.25 5.00 -7.10
C PHE A 153 13.25 6.16 -7.17
N SER A 154 13.56 7.30 -6.54
CA SER A 154 12.72 8.51 -6.63
C SER A 154 12.65 9.04 -8.05
N LEU A 155 13.76 9.11 -8.79
CA LEU A 155 13.77 9.50 -10.21
C LEU A 155 12.90 8.57 -11.06
N TYR A 156 12.93 7.25 -10.79
CA TYR A 156 12.06 6.29 -11.46
C TYR A 156 10.57 6.53 -11.12
N VAL A 157 10.22 6.69 -9.83
CA VAL A 157 8.84 6.98 -9.40
C VAL A 157 8.34 8.31 -10.00
N MET A 158 9.14 9.38 -9.98
CA MET A 158 8.82 10.64 -10.64
C MET A 158 8.59 10.48 -12.14
N LYS A 159 9.41 9.68 -12.84
CA LYS A 159 9.19 9.35 -14.26
C LYS A 159 7.83 8.68 -14.47
N LEU A 160 7.50 7.66 -13.67
CA LEU A 160 6.21 6.95 -13.73
C LEU A 160 5.02 7.92 -13.58
N TRP A 161 5.06 8.82 -12.58
CA TRP A 161 4.00 9.81 -12.37
C TRP A 161 3.92 10.84 -13.51
N THR A 162 5.04 11.33 -14.02
CA THR A 162 5.04 12.32 -15.11
C THR A 162 4.64 11.74 -16.47
N ASP A 163 4.99 10.48 -16.75
CA ASP A 163 4.55 9.79 -17.97
C ASP A 163 3.07 9.44 -17.90
N PHE A 164 2.57 9.05 -16.72
CA PHE A 164 1.13 8.90 -16.51
C PHE A 164 0.37 10.21 -16.76
N ALA A 165 0.85 11.34 -16.23
CA ALA A 165 0.23 12.65 -16.45
C ALA A 165 0.24 13.10 -17.92
N LYS A 166 1.27 12.74 -18.70
CA LYS A 166 1.40 13.11 -20.12
C LYS A 166 0.65 12.18 -21.08
N TYR A 167 0.63 10.88 -20.79
CA TYR A 167 0.26 9.83 -21.75
C TYR A 167 -0.83 8.88 -21.23
N GLY A 168 -1.30 9.07 -19.99
CA GLY A 168 -2.24 8.17 -19.29
C GLY A 168 -1.68 6.77 -19.01
N LYS A 169 -0.36 6.61 -19.11
CA LYS A 169 0.36 5.39 -18.69
C LYS A 169 1.74 5.77 -18.12
N PRO A 170 2.19 5.17 -17.00
CA PRO A 170 3.50 5.40 -16.40
C PRO A 170 4.66 4.82 -17.21
N ASP A 171 4.42 3.75 -17.98
CA ASP A 171 5.42 2.98 -18.70
C ASP A 171 4.73 2.16 -19.81
N ASP A 172 5.46 1.82 -20.87
CA ASP A 172 5.00 0.98 -21.98
C ASP A 172 4.83 -0.49 -21.56
N GLN A 173 5.64 -0.95 -20.62
CA GLN A 173 5.57 -2.31 -20.06
C GLN A 173 4.66 -2.41 -18.84
N TRP A 174 3.91 -1.35 -18.50
CA TRP A 174 3.01 -1.41 -17.35
C TRP A 174 1.80 -2.31 -17.64
N PRO A 175 1.54 -3.35 -16.82
CA PRO A 175 0.42 -4.25 -17.08
C PRO A 175 -0.90 -3.51 -16.93
N HIS A 176 -1.84 -3.73 -17.86
CA HIS A 176 -3.24 -3.39 -17.62
C HIS A 176 -3.67 -3.98 -16.27
N ILE A 177 -4.41 -3.20 -15.48
CA ILE A 177 -4.81 -3.61 -14.13
C ILE A 177 -5.56 -4.94 -14.09
N LEU A 178 -6.23 -5.38 -15.16
CA LEU A 178 -6.91 -6.69 -15.18
C LEU A 178 -6.14 -7.75 -15.99
N ASP A 179 -6.16 -8.98 -15.50
CA ASP A 179 -5.84 -10.18 -16.28
C ASP A 179 -7.05 -10.67 -17.09
N ASP A 180 -6.82 -11.69 -17.94
CA ASP A 180 -7.85 -12.28 -18.80
C ASP A 180 -8.96 -13.00 -18.01
N LYS A 181 -8.78 -13.16 -16.70
CA LYS A 181 -9.72 -13.74 -15.73
C LYS A 181 -10.37 -12.66 -14.83
N ASN A 182 -10.15 -11.37 -15.12
CA ASN A 182 -10.65 -10.23 -14.34
C ASN A 182 -10.14 -10.19 -12.88
N ASN A 183 -8.89 -10.62 -12.65
CA ASN A 183 -8.14 -10.38 -11.41
C ASN A 183 -7.25 -9.15 -11.56
N ILE A 184 -6.95 -8.45 -10.46
CA ILE A 184 -6.00 -7.34 -10.50
C ILE A 184 -4.55 -7.84 -10.66
N LYS A 185 -3.83 -7.27 -11.63
CA LYS A 185 -2.37 -7.31 -11.73
C LYS A 185 -1.77 -6.17 -10.91
N ILE A 186 -0.83 -6.51 -10.02
CA ILE A 186 -0.10 -5.58 -9.15
C ILE A 186 1.34 -5.51 -9.66
N LYS A 187 1.91 -4.30 -9.79
CA LYS A 187 3.35 -4.11 -10.02
C LYS A 187 3.97 -3.61 -8.72
N ASP A 188 4.69 -4.48 -8.01
CA ASP A 188 5.49 -4.10 -6.84
C ASP A 188 6.64 -3.18 -7.30
N LEU A 189 6.74 -1.97 -6.74
CA LEU A 189 7.90 -1.10 -6.91
C LEU A 189 8.86 -1.33 -5.74
N ASN A 190 10.15 -1.39 -6.04
CA ASN A 190 11.21 -1.58 -5.06
C ASN A 190 12.50 -0.98 -5.65
N PRO A 191 13.26 -0.16 -4.90
CA PRO A 191 14.55 0.35 -5.32
C PRO A 191 15.47 -0.70 -5.97
N THR A 192 15.53 -1.93 -5.44
CA THR A 192 16.41 -2.98 -5.98
C THR A 192 16.05 -3.47 -7.39
N ASN A 193 14.80 -3.25 -7.83
CA ASN A 193 14.33 -3.67 -9.16
C ASN A 193 14.52 -2.58 -10.23
N THR A 194 14.82 -1.34 -9.82
CA THR A 194 14.85 -0.17 -10.73
C THR A 194 16.17 0.04 -11.45
N SER A 195 17.28 -0.51 -10.94
CA SER A 195 18.61 -0.44 -11.57
C SER A 195 18.71 -1.12 -12.96
N ARG A 196 17.74 -1.98 -13.32
CA ARG A 196 17.61 -2.60 -14.66
C ARG A 196 16.72 -1.83 -15.64
N ALA A 197 16.01 -0.79 -15.19
CA ALA A 197 15.06 -0.04 -16.02
C ALA A 197 15.64 1.27 -16.57
N MET A 198 16.87 1.63 -16.19
CA MET A 198 17.57 2.85 -16.61
C MET A 198 18.89 2.58 -17.35
N SER A 199 19.06 1.35 -17.85
CA SER A 199 20.17 0.89 -18.71
C SER A 199 19.66 0.47 -20.08
#